data_AF-A0A1U7EB95-F1
#
_entry.id   AF-A0A1U7EB95-F1
#
_cell.length_a   1.000
_cell.length_b   1.000
_cell.length_c   1.000
_cell.angle_alpha   90.00
_cell.angle_beta   90.00
_cell.angle_gamma   90.00
#
_symmetry.space_group_name_H-M   'P 1'
#
loop_
_entity.id
_entity.type
_entity.pdbx_description
1 polymer ?
#
loop_
_entity_poly.entity_id
_entity_poly.type
_entity_poly.pdbx_seq_one_letter_code
_entity_poly.pdbx_strand_id
1 'polypeptide(L)'
;MAYDKVTTLKGSSKSYRLHDDVKRYTLRDNGFQESKTGNFQYFRDVSPLNSNQSVMLKILVSKDLDSLRMSTTTANGLKTLDVYGKANMETVVENINYILASLIEENVIREA
;
A
#
# COMPACT_ATOMS: atom_id res chain seq x y z
N MET A 1 -11.11 5.14 14.52
CA MET A 1 -10.70 3.89 13.84
C MET A 1 -9.22 3.68 14.11
N ALA A 2 -8.88 2.66 14.90
CA ALA A 2 -7.51 2.34 15.30
C ALA A 2 -6.72 1.85 14.08
N TYR A 3 -5.52 2.39 13.88
CA TYR A 3 -4.65 1.89 12.83
C TYR A 3 -4.01 0.59 13.35
N ASP A 4 -4.17 -0.50 12.63
CA ASP A 4 -3.60 -1.79 13.04
C ASP A 4 -2.09 -1.79 12.82
N LYS A 5 -1.35 -2.50 13.70
CA LYS A 5 0.09 -2.69 13.54
C LYS A 5 0.44 -3.61 12.37
N VAL A 6 -0.51 -4.46 11.99
CA VAL A 6 -0.40 -5.43 10.90
C VAL A 6 -1.58 -5.22 9.96
N THR A 7 -1.32 -5.23 8.65
CA THR A 7 -2.35 -5.06 7.61
C THR A 7 -2.19 -6.13 6.54
N THR A 8 -3.32 -6.52 5.93
CA THR A 8 -3.37 -7.45 4.81
C THR A 8 -4.21 -6.84 3.71
N LEU A 9 -3.80 -7.00 2.45
CA LEU A 9 -4.65 -6.63 1.32
C LEU A 9 -5.80 -7.61 1.19
N LYS A 10 -6.99 -7.12 0.85
CA LYS A 10 -8.18 -7.97 0.73
C LYS A 10 -7.92 -9.14 -0.24
N GLY A 11 -8.08 -10.37 0.26
CA GLY A 11 -7.87 -11.61 -0.49
C GLY A 11 -6.41 -12.11 -0.51
N SER A 12 -5.45 -11.33 -0.03
CA SER A 12 -4.04 -11.75 0.07
C SER A 12 -3.82 -12.67 1.27
N SER A 13 -2.89 -13.62 1.14
CA SER A 13 -2.38 -14.42 2.27
C SER A 13 -1.22 -13.73 3.01
N LYS A 14 -0.67 -12.64 2.45
CA LYS A 14 0.49 -11.93 3.01
C LYS A 14 0.05 -10.78 3.92
N SER A 15 0.68 -10.73 5.08
CA SER A 15 0.52 -9.67 6.08
C SER A 15 1.78 -8.80 6.14
N TYR A 16 1.60 -7.51 6.38
CA TYR A 16 2.68 -6.52 6.44
C TYR A 16 2.55 -5.62 7.65
N ARG A 17 3.69 -5.14 8.13
CA ARG A 17 3.82 -4.10 9.17
C ARG A 17 4.89 -3.11 8.79
N LEU A 18 4.93 -1.96 9.46
CA LEU A 18 6.05 -1.02 9.31
C LEU A 18 7.35 -1.67 9.77
N HIS A 19 8.44 -1.27 9.13
CA HIS A 19 9.77 -1.60 9.63
C HIS A 19 10.04 -0.87 10.95
N ASP A 20 10.73 -1.51 11.89
CA ASP A 20 10.95 -0.96 13.24
C ASP A 20 11.80 0.32 13.21
N ASP A 21 12.69 0.42 12.21
CA ASP A 21 13.56 1.57 11.98
C ASP A 21 13.04 2.57 10.92
N VAL A 22 11.77 2.47 10.52
CA VAL A 22 11.22 3.36 9.49
C VAL A 22 11.28 4.81 9.96
N LYS A 23 11.71 5.71 9.07
CA LYS A 23 11.80 7.14 9.34
C LYS A 23 10.97 7.94 8.35
N ARG A 24 10.60 9.15 8.74
CA ARG A 24 9.80 10.06 7.90
C ARG A 24 10.45 10.33 6.54
N TYR A 25 11.78 10.49 6.52
CA TYR A 25 12.48 10.70 5.25
C TYR A 25 12.47 9.44 4.38
N THR A 26 12.62 8.25 4.96
CA THR A 26 12.48 6.96 4.24
C THR A 26 11.14 6.86 3.50
N LEU A 27 10.04 7.27 4.14
CA LEU A 27 8.72 7.31 3.49
C LEU A 27 8.69 8.28 2.31
N ARG A 28 9.22 9.49 2.48
CA ARG A 28 9.23 10.52 1.42
C ARG A 28 10.11 10.10 0.23
N ASP A 29 11.28 9.53 0.51
CA ASP A 29 12.22 9.04 -0.51
C ASP A 29 11.58 7.90 -1.33
N ASN A 30 10.70 7.12 -0.70
CA ASN A 30 9.93 6.04 -1.33
C ASN A 30 8.56 6.48 -1.89
N GLY A 31 8.35 7.77 -2.10
CA GLY A 31 7.21 8.32 -2.82
C GLY A 31 5.91 8.43 -2.01
N PHE A 32 5.98 8.34 -0.67
CA PHE A 32 4.85 8.73 0.19
C PHE A 32 4.76 10.26 0.28
N GLN A 33 3.53 10.76 0.26
CA GLN A 33 3.24 12.18 0.46
C GLN A 33 2.76 12.41 1.88
N GLU A 34 3.36 13.38 2.56
CA GLU A 34 2.92 13.80 3.89
C GLU A 34 1.75 14.78 3.77
N SER A 35 0.67 14.46 4.47
CA SER A 35 -0.49 15.33 4.60
C SER A 35 -0.24 16.45 5.61
N LYS A 36 -1.09 17.48 5.58
CA LYS A 36 -1.04 18.59 6.56
C LYS A 36 -1.16 18.13 8.01
N THR A 37 -1.77 16.98 8.27
CA THR A 37 -1.93 16.39 9.61
C THR A 37 -0.76 15.49 10.02
N GLY A 38 0.28 15.39 9.18
CA GLY A 38 1.50 14.62 9.43
C GLY A 38 1.41 13.14 9.07
N ASN A 39 0.25 12.63 8.65
CA ASN A 39 0.12 11.26 8.15
C ASN A 39 0.72 11.15 6.75
N PHE A 40 1.23 9.98 6.40
CA PHE A 40 1.80 9.70 5.09
C PHE A 40 0.86 8.84 4.26
N GLN A 41 0.77 9.15 2.97
CA GLN A 41 -0.01 8.41 1.99
C GLN A 41 0.83 8.04 0.78
N TYR A 42 0.84 6.77 0.44
CA TYR A 42 1.22 6.26 -0.88
C TYR A 42 -0.06 5.96 -1.65
N PHE A 43 -0.21 6.53 -2.85
CA PHE A 43 -1.39 6.31 -3.68
C PHE A 43 -0.97 6.26 -5.15
N ARG A 44 -0.96 5.05 -5.73
CA ARG A 44 -0.44 4.80 -7.08
C ARG A 44 -1.37 3.88 -7.86
N ASP A 45 -1.52 4.15 -9.15
CA ASP A 45 -2.20 3.25 -10.06
C ASP A 45 -1.32 2.02 -10.32
N VAL A 46 -1.91 0.84 -10.20
CA VAL A 46 -1.25 -0.47 -10.42
C VAL A 46 -1.89 -1.23 -11.58
N SER A 47 -2.72 -0.56 -12.37
CA SER A 47 -3.44 -1.15 -13.50
C SER A 47 -2.53 -1.34 -14.71
N PRO A 48 -2.79 -2.36 -15.54
CA PRO A 48 -2.18 -2.46 -16.86
C PRO A 48 -2.48 -1.21 -17.69
N LEU A 49 -1.52 -0.80 -18.52
CA LEU A 49 -1.64 0.39 -19.40
C LEU A 49 -2.86 0.35 -20.33
N ASN A 50 -3.30 -0.85 -20.71
CA ASN A 50 -4.45 -1.09 -21.58
C ASN A 50 -5.76 -1.37 -20.83
N SER A 51 -5.80 -1.17 -19.51
CA SER A 51 -7.00 -1.39 -18.70
C SER A 51 -7.93 -0.17 -18.74
N ASN A 52 -9.22 -0.41 -18.99
CA ASN A 52 -10.27 0.60 -18.83
C ASN A 52 -10.68 0.82 -17.36
N GLN A 53 -10.17 -0.02 -16.45
CA GLN A 53 -10.43 0.08 -15.02
C GLN A 53 -9.14 0.40 -14.27
N SER A 54 -9.14 1.53 -13.57
CA SER A 54 -8.05 1.92 -12.67
C SER A 54 -8.24 1.30 -11.29
N VAL A 55 -7.19 0.62 -10.83
CA VAL A 55 -7.00 0.03 -9.51
C VAL A 55 -5.83 0.76 -8.85
N MET A 56 -6.10 1.34 -7.70
CA MET A 56 -5.12 2.11 -6.95
C MET A 56 -4.63 1.29 -5.76
N LEU A 57 -3.32 1.22 -5.56
CA LEU A 57 -2.72 0.80 -4.31
C LEU A 57 -2.63 2.01 -3.36
N LYS A 58 -3.33 1.91 -2.22
CA LYS A 58 -3.33 2.93 -1.18
C LYS A 58 -2.69 2.38 0.09
N ILE A 59 -1.61 3.03 0.54
CA ILE A 59 -0.94 2.74 1.81
C ILE A 59 -0.97 3.99 2.67
N LEU A 60 -1.38 3.85 3.93
CA LEU A 60 -1.44 4.92 4.90
C LEU A 60 -0.57 4.58 6.10
N VAL A 61 0.24 5.56 6.52
CA VAL A 61 1.08 5.49 7.72
C VAL A 61 0.72 6.65 8.63
N SER A 62 0.58 6.38 9.94
CA SER A 62 0.30 7.43 10.92
C SER A 62 1.46 8.41 11.06
N LYS A 63 1.17 9.62 11.55
CA LYS A 63 2.20 10.62 11.87
C LYS A 63 3.25 10.14 12.89
N ASP A 64 2.86 9.18 13.74
CA ASP A 64 3.64 8.64 14.84
C ASP A 64 4.44 7.39 14.42
N LEU A 65 4.33 6.98 13.14
CA LEU A 65 5.02 5.83 12.54
C LEU A 65 4.75 4.49 13.25
N ASP A 66 3.61 4.38 13.91
CA ASP A 66 3.27 3.23 14.76
C ASP A 66 2.29 2.25 14.09
N SER A 67 1.78 2.62 12.92
CA SER A 67 0.64 1.93 12.36
C SER A 67 0.47 2.11 10.85
N LEU A 68 -0.08 1.06 10.23
CA LEU A 68 -0.07 0.85 8.79
C LEU A 68 -1.44 0.37 8.31
N ARG A 69 -1.92 0.92 7.20
CA ARG A 69 -3.08 0.37 6.49
C ARG A 69 -2.78 0.27 5.01
N MET A 70 -3.21 -0.83 4.42
CA MET A 70 -3.10 -1.08 2.99
C MET A 70 -4.46 -1.45 2.41
N SER A 71 -4.78 -0.92 1.23
CA SER A 71 -5.98 -1.30 0.49
C SER A 71 -5.77 -1.10 -1.00
N THR A 72 -6.40 -1.95 -1.81
CA THR A 72 -6.62 -1.66 -3.23
C THR A 72 -7.98 -1.00 -3.39
N THR A 73 -8.08 0.05 -4.20
CA THR A 73 -9.31 0.82 -4.36
C THR A 73 -9.58 1.17 -5.82
N THR A 74 -10.78 1.68 -6.11
CA THR A 74 -11.06 2.40 -7.36
C THR A 74 -10.25 3.69 -7.46
N ALA A 75 -10.19 4.30 -8.66
CA ALA A 75 -9.47 5.56 -8.93
C ALA A 75 -9.72 6.69 -7.92
N ASN A 76 -10.96 6.83 -7.43
CA ASN A 76 -11.32 7.84 -6.44
C ASN A 76 -10.86 7.54 -5.00
N GLY A 77 -10.27 6.36 -4.74
CA GLY A 77 -9.76 6.00 -3.42
C GLY A 77 -10.81 5.58 -2.40
N LEU A 78 -12.09 5.44 -2.78
CA LEU A 78 -13.20 5.24 -1.84
C LEU A 78 -13.63 3.78 -1.72
N LYS A 79 -13.78 3.07 -2.85
CA LYS A 79 -14.28 1.69 -2.85
C LYS A 79 -13.13 0.70 -2.85
N THR A 80 -13.04 -0.12 -1.80
CA THR A 80 -12.07 -1.22 -1.73
C THR A 80 -12.37 -2.29 -2.77
N LEU A 81 -11.33 -2.78 -3.44
CA LEU A 81 -11.39 -3.86 -4.42
C LEU A 81 -10.72 -5.11 -3.84
N ASP A 82 -11.19 -6.28 -4.27
CA ASP A 82 -10.47 -7.54 -4.08
C ASP A 82 -9.79 -7.88 -5.40
N VAL A 83 -8.46 -7.88 -5.38
CA VAL A 83 -7.61 -8.12 -6.56
C VAL A 83 -6.98 -9.51 -6.54
N TYR A 84 -6.90 -10.16 -5.39
CA TYR A 84 -6.27 -11.48 -5.24
C TYR A 84 -7.27 -12.62 -5.51
N GLY A 85 -8.58 -12.37 -5.34
CA GLY A 85 -9.63 -13.35 -5.62
C GLY A 85 -10.09 -13.44 -7.08
N LYS A 86 -9.43 -12.78 -8.05
CA LYS A 86 -9.91 -12.68 -9.44
C LYS A 86 -8.84 -13.03 -10.47
N ALA A 87 -9.16 -13.94 -11.39
CA ALA A 87 -8.25 -14.39 -12.44
C ALA A 87 -7.81 -13.28 -13.41
N ASN A 88 -8.63 -12.24 -13.63
CA ASN A 88 -8.31 -11.14 -14.54
C ASN A 88 -7.48 -10.00 -13.90
N MET A 89 -6.93 -10.22 -12.70
CA MET A 89 -6.17 -9.22 -11.93
C MET A 89 -4.71 -9.63 -11.72
N GLU A 90 -4.22 -10.66 -12.44
CA GLU A 90 -2.86 -11.19 -12.27
C GLU A 90 -1.79 -10.10 -12.44
N THR A 91 -1.82 -9.33 -13.53
CA THR A 91 -0.87 -8.21 -13.75
C THR A 91 -0.98 -7.12 -12.68
N VAL A 92 -2.18 -6.88 -12.13
CA VAL A 92 -2.36 -5.94 -11.01
C VAL A 92 -1.67 -6.48 -9.76
N VAL A 93 -1.82 -7.78 -9.48
CA VAL A 93 -1.15 -8.45 -8.36
C VAL A 93 0.37 -8.43 -8.53
N GLU A 94 0.89 -8.69 -9.73
CA GLU A 94 2.32 -8.58 -10.04
C GLU A 94 2.86 -7.17 -9.77
N ASN A 95 2.17 -6.14 -10.27
CA ASN A 95 2.55 -4.74 -10.04
C ASN A 95 2.55 -4.37 -8.55
N ILE A 96 1.54 -4.82 -7.80
CA ILE A 96 1.47 -4.62 -6.35
C ILE A 96 2.66 -5.32 -5.67
N ASN A 97 2.93 -6.57 -6.02
CA ASN A 97 4.02 -7.34 -5.42
C ASN A 97 5.39 -6.71 -5.71
N TYR A 98 5.61 -6.17 -6.90
CA TYR A 98 6.82 -5.44 -7.24
C TYR A 98 7.01 -4.20 -6.36
N ILE A 99 5.94 -3.41 -6.18
CA ILE A 99 5.98 -2.23 -5.30
C ILE A 99 6.25 -2.65 -3.85
N LEU A 100 5.54 -3.67 -3.34
CA LEU A 100 5.73 -4.13 -1.97
C LEU A 100 7.12 -4.69 -1.72
N ALA A 101 7.70 -5.41 -2.69
CA ALA A 101 9.08 -5.90 -2.61
C ALA A 101 10.09 -4.75 -2.49
N SER A 102 9.95 -3.71 -3.32
CA SER A 102 10.79 -2.51 -3.23
C SER A 102 10.64 -1.80 -1.88
N LEU A 103 9.41 -1.68 -1.35
CA LEU A 103 9.20 -1.09 -0.02
C LEU A 103 9.78 -1.94 1.14
N ILE A 104 9.94 -3.26 0.95
CA ILE A 104 10.64 -4.12 1.90
C ILE A 104 12.14 -3.88 1.82
N GLU A 105 12.71 -3.87 0.61
CA GLU A 105 14.13 -3.64 0.36
C GLU A 105 14.61 -2.30 0.95
N GLU A 106 13.78 -1.27 0.82
CA GLU A 106 14.05 0.09 1.31
C GLU A 106 13.69 0.27 2.81
N ASN A 107 13.42 -0.81 3.53
CA ASN A 107 13.08 -0.82 4.97
C ASN A 107 11.91 0.09 5.33
N VAL A 108 10.90 0.20 4.45
CA VAL A 108 9.65 0.91 4.76
C VAL A 108 8.68 -0.02 5.48
N ILE A 109 8.53 -1.24 4.98
CA ILE A 109 7.66 -2.28 5.53
C ILE A 109 8.42 -3.60 5.66
N ARG A 110 7.82 -4.56 6.38
CA ARG A 110 8.27 -5.95 6.42
C ARG A 110 7.08 -6.90 6.46
N GLU A 111 7.28 -8.14 6.03
CA GLU A 111 6.30 -9.19 6.25
C GLU A 111 6.10 -9.42 7.77
N ALA A 112 4.85 -9.62 8.19
CA ALA A 112 4.46 -9.66 9.60
C ALA A 112 4.76 -11.01 10.25
#